data_AF-A0A8J3SAV3-F1
#
_entry.id   AF-A0A8J3SAV3-F1
#
_cell.length_a   1.000
_cell.length_b   1.000
_cell.length_c   1.000
_cell.angle_alpha   90.00
_cell.angle_beta   90.00
_cell.angle_gamma   90.00
#
_symmetry.space_group_name_H-M   'P 1'
#
loop_
_entity.id
_entity.type
_entity.pdbx_description
1 polymer ?
#
loop_
_entity_poly.entity_id
_entity_poly.type
_entity_poly.pdbx_seq_one_letter_code
_entity_poly.pdbx_strand_id
1 'polypeptide(L)'
;MPYLSLDRHHLARWRGNCLVRFGDPSTVEDLRSALAGMDGTYNRAEAGVRCDLGHALLAQGEPEAAQPHIQRAQQLATMTGSRRQRKRIDELSQAVKRALR
;
A
#
# COMPACT_ATOMS: atom_id res chain seq x y z
N MET A 1 -7.16 -16.22 25.09
CA MET A 1 -7.97 -15.42 24.13
C MET A 1 -7.01 -14.53 23.35
N PRO A 2 -6.88 -14.62 22.02
CA PRO A 2 -6.03 -13.68 21.29
C PRO A 2 -6.68 -12.30 21.28
N TYR A 3 -5.92 -11.27 21.66
CA TYR A 3 -6.35 -9.88 21.63
C TYR A 3 -6.26 -9.35 20.20
N LEU A 4 -7.39 -8.94 19.64
CA LEU A 4 -7.47 -8.30 18.33
C LEU A 4 -7.66 -6.79 18.53
N SER A 5 -6.57 -6.02 18.44
CA SER A 5 -6.65 -4.56 18.40
C SER A 5 -7.13 -4.14 17.01
N LEU A 6 -8.41 -3.81 16.88
CA LEU A 6 -8.97 -3.16 15.69
C LEU A 6 -9.04 -1.65 15.97
N ASP A 7 -8.19 -0.91 15.29
CA ASP A 7 -8.30 0.54 15.20
C ASP A 7 -8.66 0.90 13.75
N ARG A 8 -9.11 2.14 13.53
CA ARG A 8 -9.46 2.70 12.20
C ARG A 8 -8.39 2.41 11.15
N HIS A 9 -7.11 2.41 11.54
CA HIS A 9 -5.96 2.05 10.71
C HIS A 9 -5.95 0.58 10.27
N HIS A 10 -6.31 -0.34 11.16
CA HIS A 10 -6.44 -1.77 10.85
C HIS A 10 -7.64 -2.04 9.93
N LEU A 11 -8.75 -1.32 10.14
CA LEU A 11 -9.92 -1.33 9.26
C LEU A 11 -9.60 -0.75 7.87
N ALA A 12 -8.86 0.35 7.79
CA ALA A 12 -8.39 0.93 6.54
C ALA A 12 -7.50 -0.03 5.74
N ARG A 13 -6.63 -0.80 6.40
CA ARG A 13 -5.83 -1.87 5.76
C ARG A 13 -6.70 -3.00 5.19
N TRP A 14 -7.74 -3.41 5.92
CA TRP A 14 -8.68 -4.42 5.41
C TRP A 14 -9.50 -3.88 4.24
N ARG A 15 -9.95 -2.62 4.33
CA ARG A 15 -10.69 -1.91 3.28
C ARG A 15 -9.84 -1.72 2.03
N GLY A 16 -8.57 -1.32 2.15
CA GLY A 16 -7.62 -1.19 1.03
C GLY A 16 -7.39 -2.51 0.30
N ASN A 17 -7.27 -3.63 1.02
CA ASN A 17 -7.16 -4.96 0.41
C ASN A 17 -8.40 -5.38 -0.39
N CYS A 18 -9.59 -4.86 -0.02
CA CYS A 18 -10.83 -5.02 -0.79
C CYS A 18 -10.94 -4.01 -1.94
N LEU A 19 -10.57 -2.74 -1.74
CA LEU A 19 -10.72 -1.65 -2.70
C LEU A 19 -9.72 -1.66 -3.86
N VAL A 20 -8.52 -2.23 -3.66
CA VAL A 20 -7.57 -2.49 -4.76
C VAL A 20 -8.19 -3.36 -5.87
N ARG A 21 -9.29 -4.10 -5.58
CA ARG A 21 -10.04 -4.85 -6.59
C ARG A 21 -11.11 -4.05 -7.34
N PHE A 22 -11.48 -2.84 -6.88
CA PHE A 22 -12.66 -2.13 -7.39
C PHE A 22 -12.38 -0.90 -8.26
N GLY A 23 -11.13 -0.42 -8.34
CA GLY A 23 -10.79 0.68 -9.25
C GLY A 23 -11.56 1.99 -8.98
N ASP A 24 -12.11 2.16 -7.78
CA ASP A 24 -12.84 3.35 -7.38
C ASP A 24 -11.85 4.51 -7.19
N PRO A 25 -12.01 5.64 -7.90
CA PRO A 25 -11.11 6.79 -7.77
C PRO A 25 -10.99 7.35 -6.36
N SER A 26 -12.02 7.22 -5.53
CA SER A 26 -11.98 7.66 -4.12
C SER A 26 -10.96 6.87 -3.28
N THR A 27 -10.55 5.68 -3.74
CA THR A 27 -9.56 4.83 -3.08
C THR A 27 -8.20 5.52 -2.92
N VAL A 28 -7.78 6.33 -3.89
CA VAL A 28 -6.50 7.04 -3.82
C VAL A 28 -6.50 8.07 -2.69
N GLU A 29 -7.55 8.88 -2.62
CA GLU A 29 -7.68 9.92 -1.58
C GLU A 29 -7.84 9.32 -0.18
N ASP A 30 -8.61 8.24 -0.05
CA ASP A 30 -8.72 7.48 1.19
C ASP A 30 -7.37 6.95 1.68
N LEU A 31 -6.56 6.39 0.78
CA LEU A 31 -5.25 5.84 1.12
C LEU A 31 -4.22 6.94 1.40
N ARG A 32 -4.31 8.10 0.73
CA ARG A 32 -3.49 9.29 1.02
C ARG A 32 -3.83 9.83 2.41
N SER A 33 -5.11 9.96 2.74
CA SER A 33 -5.58 10.38 4.07
C SER A 33 -5.12 9.42 5.15
N ALA A 34 -5.26 8.11 4.92
CA ALA A 34 -4.76 7.09 5.84
C ALA A 34 -3.25 7.19 6.07
N LEU A 35 -2.46 7.46 5.01
CA LEU A 35 -1.01 7.64 5.11
C LEU A 35 -0.64 8.93 5.86
N ALA A 36 -1.37 10.02 5.64
CA ALA A 36 -1.16 11.29 6.35
C ALA A 36 -1.46 11.19 7.85
N GLY A 37 -2.37 10.29 8.25
CA GLY A 37 -2.66 10.00 9.66
C GLY A 37 -1.64 9.10 10.36
N MET A 38 -0.65 8.53 9.65
CA MET A 38 0.36 7.67 10.26
C MET A 38 1.51 8.48 10.86
N ASP A 39 1.91 8.11 12.08
CA ASP A 39 3.01 8.72 12.83
C ASP A 39 4.38 8.06 12.58
N GLY A 40 4.44 7.05 11.69
CA GLY A 40 5.67 6.29 11.39
C GLY A 40 5.99 5.17 12.39
N THR A 41 5.18 4.96 13.43
CA THR A 41 5.41 3.91 14.43
C THR A 41 5.11 2.51 13.88
N TYR A 42 4.18 2.41 12.92
CA TYR A 42 3.66 1.15 12.39
C TYR A 42 4.22 0.82 11.00
N ASN A 43 5.54 0.61 10.90
CA ASN A 43 6.24 0.32 9.64
C ASN A 43 5.57 -0.74 8.74
N ARG A 44 5.05 -1.82 9.34
CA ARG A 44 4.37 -2.90 8.59
C ARG A 44 3.03 -2.43 8.01
N ALA A 45 2.28 -1.60 8.74
CA ALA A 45 1.02 -1.05 8.28
C ALA A 45 1.25 -0.02 7.17
N GLU A 46 2.22 0.88 7.36
CA GLU A 46 2.61 1.87 6.36
C GLU A 46 3.06 1.20 5.05
N ALA A 47 3.89 0.15 5.13
CA ALA A 47 4.30 -0.62 3.94
C ALA A 47 3.10 -1.21 3.18
N GLY A 48 2.06 -1.65 3.90
CA GLY A 48 0.82 -2.16 3.31
C GLY A 48 0.04 -1.06 2.58
N VAL A 49 -0.22 0.06 3.26
CA VAL A 49 -0.98 1.18 2.69
C VAL A 49 -0.28 1.77 1.46
N ARG A 50 1.05 1.90 1.49
CA ARG A 50 1.80 2.37 0.31
C ARG A 50 1.73 1.39 -0.87
N CYS A 51 1.72 0.09 -0.60
CA CYS A 51 1.53 -0.91 -1.65
C CYS A 51 0.11 -0.84 -2.24
N ASP A 52 -0.92 -0.70 -1.40
CA ASP A 52 -2.31 -0.52 -1.83
C ASP A 52 -2.45 0.76 -2.69
N LEU A 53 -1.83 1.87 -2.27
CA LEU A 53 -1.84 3.14 -3.00
C LEU A 53 -1.15 3.03 -4.36
N GLY A 54 0.00 2.33 -4.42
CA GLY A 54 0.68 2.09 -5.70
C GLY A 54 -0.17 1.26 -6.69
N HIS A 55 -0.97 0.30 -6.21
CA HIS A 55 -1.94 -0.40 -7.06
C HIS A 55 -3.08 0.49 -7.53
N ALA A 56 -3.62 1.35 -6.65
CA ALA A 56 -4.70 2.27 -7.01
C ALA A 56 -4.25 3.29 -8.07
N LEU A 57 -3.05 3.86 -7.91
CA LEU A 57 -2.46 4.79 -8.89
C LEU A 57 -2.19 4.09 -10.24
N LEU A 58 -1.68 2.86 -10.21
CA LEU A 58 -1.51 2.08 -11.44
C LEU A 58 -2.85 1.81 -12.14
N ALA A 59 -3.91 1.52 -11.40
CA ALA A 59 -5.25 1.31 -11.95
C ALA A 59 -5.86 2.59 -12.56
N GLN A 60 -5.47 3.77 -12.07
CA GLN A 60 -5.84 5.07 -12.66
C GLN A 60 -5.00 5.48 -13.86
N GLY A 61 -4.00 4.67 -14.25
CA GLY A 61 -3.09 5.03 -15.34
C GLY A 61 -2.00 6.02 -14.92
N GLU A 62 -1.69 6.11 -13.62
CA GLU A 62 -0.63 6.95 -13.06
C GLU A 62 0.57 6.12 -12.54
N PRO A 63 1.27 5.35 -13.40
CA PRO A 63 2.37 4.48 -12.99
C PRO A 63 3.58 5.26 -12.43
N GLU A 64 3.80 6.50 -12.87
CA GLU A 64 4.87 7.37 -12.36
C GLU A 64 4.60 7.76 -10.89
N ALA A 65 3.35 8.14 -10.58
CA ALA A 65 2.95 8.48 -9.22
C ALA A 65 3.06 7.30 -8.25
N ALA A 66 2.96 6.05 -8.74
CA ALA A 66 3.11 4.85 -7.92
C ALA A 66 4.56 4.60 -7.45
N GLN A 67 5.58 5.04 -8.20
CA GLN A 67 6.98 4.76 -7.91
C GLN A 67 7.46 5.16 -6.49
N PRO A 68 7.23 6.39 -6.00
CA PRO A 68 7.68 6.78 -4.66
C PRO A 68 7.04 5.93 -3.55
N HIS A 69 5.79 5.49 -3.74
CA HIS A 69 5.12 4.63 -2.78
C HIS A 69 5.71 3.23 -2.75
N ILE A 70 6.07 2.67 -3.91
CA ILE A 70 6.74 1.37 -4.04
C ILE A 70 8.11 1.40 -3.37
N GLN A 71 8.92 2.43 -3.65
CA GLN A 71 10.26 2.56 -3.07
C GLN A 71 10.22 2.61 -1.55
N ARG A 72 9.33 3.43 -0.98
CA ARG A 72 9.19 3.53 0.47
C ARG A 72 8.61 2.26 1.09
N ALA A 73 7.66 1.58 0.43
CA ALA A 73 7.18 0.27 0.88
C ALA A 73 8.31 -0.77 0.93
N GLN A 74 9.23 -0.78 -0.05
CA GLN A 74 10.38 -1.69 -0.07
C GLN A 74 11.30 -1.48 1.13
N GLN A 75 11.61 -0.21 1.47
CA GLN A 75 12.43 0.14 2.63
C GLN A 75 11.80 -0.39 3.93
N LEU A 76 10.52 -0.14 4.14
CA LEU A 76 9.78 -0.57 5.32
C LEU A 76 9.64 -2.10 5.41
N ALA A 77 9.39 -2.77 4.28
CA ALA A 77 9.32 -4.23 4.22
C ALA A 77 10.67 -4.90 4.52
N THR A 78 11.77 -4.21 4.21
CA THR A 78 13.14 -4.63 4.57
C THR A 78 13.35 -4.50 6.08
N MET A 79 13.02 -3.35 6.67
CA MET A 79 13.13 -3.11 8.11
C MET A 79 12.30 -4.08 8.95
N THR A 80 11.13 -4.49 8.45
CA THR A 80 10.23 -5.41 9.17
C THR A 80 10.46 -6.89 8.89
N GLY A 81 11.38 -7.24 7.98
CA GLY A 81 11.69 -8.61 7.59
C GLY A 81 10.58 -9.36 6.84
N SER A 82 9.47 -8.69 6.47
CA SER A 82 8.26 -9.34 5.93
C SER A 82 8.42 -9.89 4.51
N ARG A 83 8.65 -11.20 4.37
CA ARG A 83 8.76 -11.89 3.06
C ARG A 83 7.51 -11.71 2.19
N ARG A 84 6.32 -11.76 2.79
CA ARG A 84 5.04 -11.61 2.08
C ARG A 84 4.89 -10.21 1.48
N GLN A 85 5.25 -9.17 2.22
CA GLN A 85 5.19 -7.80 1.72
C GLN A 85 6.21 -7.58 0.60
N ARG A 86 7.44 -8.08 0.75
CA ARG A 86 8.44 -7.99 -0.34
C ARG A 86 7.92 -8.60 -1.64
N LYS A 87 7.39 -9.83 -1.59
CA LYS A 87 6.82 -10.48 -2.78
C LYS A 87 5.73 -9.63 -3.44
N ARG A 88 4.81 -9.07 -2.65
CA ARG A 88 3.73 -8.22 -3.16
C ARG A 88 4.26 -6.92 -3.80
N ILE A 89 5.26 -6.30 -3.19
CA ILE A 89 5.88 -5.08 -3.73
C ILE A 89 6.65 -5.38 -5.01
N ASP A 90 7.33 -6.52 -5.09
CA ASP A 90 8.03 -6.96 -6.30
C ASP A 90 7.04 -7.16 -7.47
N GLU A 91 5.90 -7.81 -7.23
CA GLU A 91 4.83 -7.99 -8.22
C GLU A 91 4.29 -6.63 -8.73
N LEU A 92 4.00 -5.70 -7.81
CA LEU A 92 3.56 -4.34 -8.16
C LEU A 92 4.64 -3.57 -8.95
N SER A 93 5.91 -3.67 -8.53
CA SER A 93 7.04 -3.03 -9.21
C SER A 93 7.18 -3.52 -10.66
N GLN A 94 6.98 -4.82 -10.90
CA GLN A 94 6.97 -5.36 -12.26
C GLN A 94 5.76 -4.87 -13.08
N ALA A 95 4.58 -4.76 -12.47
CA ALA A 95 3.40 -4.23 -13.15
C ALA A 95 3.59 -2.76 -13.57
N VAL A 96 4.11 -1.91 -12.68
CA VAL A 96 4.45 -0.52 -12.99
C VAL A 96 5.50 -0.42 -14.09
N LYS A 97 6.56 -1.24 -14.04
CA LYS A 97 7.58 -1.29 -15.10
C LYS A 97 7.01 -1.65 -16.47
N ARG A 98 5.97 -2.50 -16.52
CA ARG A 98 5.30 -2.85 -17.78
C ARG A 98 4.43 -1.72 -18.31
N ALA A 99 3.79 -0.95 -17.43
CA ALA A 99 2.96 0.18 -17.81
C ALA A 99 3.76 1.41 -18.28
N LEU A 100 5.04 1.50 -17.93
CA LEU A 100 5.96 2.58 -18.33
C LEU A 100 6.75 2.26 -19.62
N ARG A 101 6.54 1.09 -20.24
CA ARG A 101 7.16 0.68 -21.50
C ARG A 101 6.22 0.94 -22.66
#